data_AF-A0A3D1ZVI2-F1
#
_entry.id   AF-A0A3D1ZVI2-F1
#
_cell.length_a   1.000
_cell.length_b   1.000
_cell.length_c   1.000
_cell.angle_alpha   90.00
_cell.angle_beta   90.00
_cell.angle_gamma   90.00
#
_symmetry.space_group_name_H-M   'P 1'
#
loop_
_entity.id
_entity.type
_entity.pdbx_description
1 polymer ?
#
loop_
_entity_poly.entity_id
_entity_poly.type
_entity_poly.pdbx_seq_one_letter_code
_entity_poly.pdbx_strand_id
1 'polypeptide(L)'
;MKDDKVMCHTPTAGKQGTRIERWKYECVRDAILQALPRQGEGVLFKQLPALVAGLLSAEQKQNLGSVSWYTTSVKLHLETTEEIVRVVGASPQRLLRCAGDDG
;
A
#
# COMPACT_ATOMS: atom_id res chain seq x y z
N MET A 1 -26.60 6.56 2.17
CA MET A 1 -25.45 6.04 2.93
C MET A 1 -24.20 6.49 2.19
N LYS A 2 -23.44 7.40 2.80
CA LYS A 2 -22.48 8.25 2.08
C LYS A 2 -21.22 7.47 1.71
N ASP A 3 -20.99 7.39 0.40
CA ASP A 3 -19.74 7.19 -0.33
C ASP A 3 -18.47 7.32 0.55
N ASP A 4 -18.16 6.27 1.32
CA ASP A 4 -17.01 6.26 2.21
C ASP A 4 -15.79 5.90 1.39
N LYS A 5 -15.24 6.91 0.69
CA LYS A 5 -14.07 6.77 -0.19
C LYS A 5 -12.90 7.57 0.36
N VAL A 6 -11.73 6.98 0.29
CA VAL A 6 -10.44 7.58 0.63
C VAL A 6 -9.80 8.14 -0.64
N MET A 7 -9.40 9.40 -0.59
CA MET A 7 -8.64 10.04 -1.66
C MET A 7 -7.16 9.63 -1.55
N CYS A 8 -6.74 8.69 -2.38
CA CYS A 8 -5.36 8.24 -2.45
C CYS A 8 -4.53 9.24 -3.28
N HIS A 9 -3.65 9.97 -2.61
CA HIS A 9 -2.71 10.87 -3.26
C HIS A 9 -1.52 10.09 -3.82
N THR A 10 -0.81 10.67 -4.79
CA THR A 10 0.43 10.11 -5.33
C THR A 10 1.53 11.16 -5.27
N PRO A 11 2.77 10.78 -4.92
CA PRO A 11 3.89 11.71 -4.91
C PRO A 11 4.35 12.08 -6.33
N THR A 12 3.76 11.49 -7.38
CA THR A 12 4.12 11.82 -8.77
C THR A 12 3.47 13.15 -9.19
N ALA A 13 4.31 14.15 -9.46
CA ALA A 13 3.87 15.45 -9.94
C ALA A 13 2.99 15.31 -11.20
N GLY A 14 1.81 15.94 -11.19
CA GLY A 14 0.87 15.96 -12.31
C GLY A 14 -0.10 14.77 -12.40
N LYS A 15 -0.02 13.77 -11.51
CA LYS A 15 -1.04 12.71 -11.44
C LYS A 15 -2.14 13.06 -10.44
N GLN A 16 -3.39 12.93 -10.87
CA GLN A 16 -4.56 13.08 -10.00
C GLN A 16 -4.67 11.88 -9.05
N GLY A 17 -4.97 12.15 -7.78
CA GLY A 17 -5.27 11.12 -6.80
C GLY A 17 -6.52 10.32 -7.18
N THR A 18 -6.58 9.08 -6.73
CA THR A 18 -7.71 8.16 -7.02
C THR A 18 -8.59 8.05 -5.78
N ARG A 19 -9.91 8.06 -5.98
CA ARG A 19 -10.86 7.74 -4.90
C ARG A 19 -11.10 6.24 -4.83
N ILE A 20 -10.72 5.63 -3.72
CA ILE A 20 -10.88 4.20 -3.44
C ILE A 20 -11.90 4.04 -2.31
N GLU A 21 -12.80 3.05 -2.39
CA GLU A 21 -13.69 2.72 -1.27
C GLU A 21 -12.86 2.46 -0.01
N ARG A 22 -13.25 3.05 1.14
CA ARG A 22 -12.50 2.97 2.39
C ARG A 22 -12.17 1.54 2.74
N TRP A 23 -13.16 0.65 2.68
CA TRP A 23 -12.93 -0.76 3.02
C TRP A 23 -11.83 -1.39 2.15
N LYS A 24 -11.75 -1.06 0.84
CA LYS A 24 -10.70 -1.53 -0.06
C LYS A 24 -9.35 -0.92 0.30
N TYR A 25 -9.35 0.38 0.58
CA TYR A 25 -8.17 1.12 0.99
C TYR A 25 -7.58 0.54 2.27
N GLU A 26 -8.39 0.40 3.32
CA GLU A 26 -7.96 -0.08 4.64
C GLU A 26 -7.49 -1.53 4.55
N CYS A 27 -8.23 -2.38 3.84
CA CYS A 27 -7.86 -3.78 3.61
C CYS A 27 -6.49 -3.92 2.94
N VAL A 28 -6.21 -3.12 1.91
CA VAL A 28 -4.91 -3.14 1.20
C VAL A 28 -3.82 -2.44 2.01
N ARG A 29 -4.13 -1.33 2.69
CA ARG A 29 -3.19 -0.61 3.57
C ARG A 29 -2.69 -1.52 4.67
N ASP A 30 -3.60 -2.18 5.36
CA ASP A 30 -3.27 -3.09 6.46
C ASP A 30 -2.42 -4.25 5.97
N ALA A 31 -2.80 -4.89 4.85
CA ALA A 31 -2.00 -5.95 4.23
C ALA A 31 -0.60 -5.46 3.81
N ILE A 32 -0.45 -4.25 3.27
CA ILE A 32 0.86 -3.68 2.95
C ILE A 32 1.68 -3.47 4.22
N LEU A 33 1.11 -2.85 5.25
CA LEU A 33 1.81 -2.57 6.51
C LEU A 33 2.17 -3.84 7.29
N GLN A 34 1.42 -4.93 7.12
CA GLN A 34 1.75 -6.25 7.64
C GLN A 34 2.84 -6.94 6.82
N ALA A 35 2.83 -6.79 5.49
CA ALA A 35 3.83 -7.37 4.60
C ALA A 35 5.20 -6.67 4.72
N LEU A 36 5.23 -5.38 5.02
CA LEU A 36 6.46 -4.58 5.09
C LEU A 36 7.10 -4.66 6.48
N PRO A 37 8.39 -5.05 6.58
CA PRO A 37 9.11 -5.01 7.83
C PRO A 37 9.44 -3.56 8.22
N ARG A 38 9.58 -3.32 9.53
CA ARG A 38 10.01 -2.01 10.08
C ARG A 38 11.52 -1.77 9.96
N GLN A 39 12.31 -2.83 9.77
CA GLN A 39 13.77 -2.78 9.72
C GLN A 39 14.35 -3.86 8.78
N GLY A 40 15.63 -3.73 8.42
CA GLY A 40 16.33 -4.65 7.53
C GLY A 40 16.32 -4.21 6.07
N GLU A 41 16.49 -5.14 5.14
CA GLU A 41 16.57 -4.83 3.71
C GLU A 41 15.27 -4.28 3.11
N GLY A 42 14.12 -4.62 3.70
CA GLY A 42 12.79 -4.28 3.17
C GLY A 42 12.34 -5.17 2.02
N VAL A 43 11.08 -4.98 1.63
CA VAL A 43 10.40 -5.82 0.63
C VAL A 43 10.56 -5.21 -0.76
N LEU A 44 10.88 -6.06 -1.74
CA LEU A 44 10.94 -5.65 -3.14
C LEU A 44 9.54 -5.26 -3.63
N PHE A 45 9.43 -4.10 -4.28
CA PHE A 45 8.15 -3.63 -4.83
C PHE A 45 7.48 -4.68 -5.76
N LYS A 46 8.28 -5.44 -6.53
CA LYS A 46 7.77 -6.51 -7.41
C LYS A 46 7.12 -7.67 -6.64
N GLN A 47 7.49 -7.90 -5.38
CA GLN A 47 6.96 -8.97 -4.53
C GLN A 47 5.76 -8.50 -3.70
N LEU A 48 5.67 -7.19 -3.42
CA LEU A 48 4.60 -6.61 -2.62
C LEU A 48 3.18 -7.05 -3.05
N PRO A 49 2.77 -7.01 -4.35
CA PRO A 49 1.41 -7.42 -4.71
C PRO A 49 1.13 -8.89 -4.43
N ALA A 50 2.14 -9.77 -4.54
CA ALA A 50 2.01 -11.18 -4.20
C ALA A 50 1.87 -11.40 -2.69
N LEU A 51 2.64 -10.66 -1.88
CA LEU A 51 2.52 -10.70 -0.41
C LEU A 51 1.16 -10.19 0.06
N VAL A 52 0.71 -9.06 -0.48
CA VAL A 52 -0.63 -8.52 -0.21
C VAL A 52 -1.70 -9.54 -0.59
N ALA A 53 -1.61 -10.15 -1.78
CA ALA A 53 -2.57 -11.19 -2.19
C ALA A 53 -2.57 -12.43 -1.27
N GLY A 54 -1.44 -12.73 -0.63
CA GLY A 54 -1.33 -13.82 0.36
C GLY A 54 -1.98 -13.50 1.70
N LEU A 55 -2.01 -12.22 2.10
CA LEU A 55 -2.66 -11.75 3.33
C LEU A 55 -4.17 -11.53 3.16
N LEU A 56 -4.64 -11.34 1.93
CA LEU A 56 -6.04 -11.15 1.62
C LEU A 56 -6.79 -12.48 1.47
N SER A 57 -7.99 -12.54 2.05
CA SER A 57 -8.94 -13.64 1.86
C SER A 57 -9.42 -13.75 0.42
N ALA A 58 -9.89 -14.93 0.01
CA ALA A 58 -10.42 -15.17 -1.33
C ALA A 58 -11.60 -14.23 -1.67
N GLU A 59 -12.48 -13.96 -0.71
CA GLU A 59 -13.58 -13.01 -0.86
C GLU A 59 -13.09 -11.58 -1.05
N GLN A 60 -12.12 -11.13 -0.24
CA GLN A 60 -11.53 -9.79 -0.36
C GLN A 60 -10.88 -9.60 -1.73
N LYS A 61 -10.11 -10.59 -2.21
CA LYS A 61 -9.50 -10.55 -3.54
C LYS A 61 -10.54 -10.43 -4.66
N GLN A 62 -11.62 -11.20 -4.59
CA GLN A 62 -12.70 -11.15 -5.57
C GLN A 62 -13.41 -9.78 -5.57
N ASN A 63 -13.74 -9.25 -4.39
CA ASN A 63 -14.42 -7.96 -4.27
C ASN A 63 -13.50 -6.76 -4.57
N LEU A 64 -12.20 -6.89 -4.32
CA LEU A 64 -11.21 -5.87 -4.66
C LEU A 64 -11.01 -5.81 -6.18
N GLY A 65 -10.92 -6.98 -6.83
CA GLY A 65 -10.56 -7.11 -8.24
C GLY A 65 -9.04 -7.10 -8.42
N SER A 66 -8.47 -5.97 -8.86
CA SER A 66 -7.05 -5.89 -9.26
C SER A 66 -6.09 -5.58 -8.10
N VAL A 67 -5.69 -6.59 -7.33
CA VAL A 67 -4.75 -6.44 -6.18
C VAL A 67 -3.52 -5.60 -6.53
N SER A 68 -2.86 -5.85 -7.66
CA SER A 68 -1.67 -5.10 -8.08
C SER A 68 -1.92 -3.60 -8.27
N TRP A 69 -3.09 -3.23 -8.81
CA TRP A 69 -3.45 -1.83 -9.04
C TRP A 69 -3.74 -1.11 -7.72
N TYR A 70 -4.55 -1.72 -6.84
CA TYR A 70 -4.82 -1.17 -5.51
C TYR A 70 -3.54 -1.09 -4.68
N THR A 71 -2.72 -2.13 -4.71
CA THR A 71 -1.42 -2.14 -4.02
C THR A 71 -0.58 -0.96 -4.46
N THR A 72 -0.51 -0.67 -5.76
CA THR A 72 0.25 0.48 -6.27
C THR A 72 -0.34 1.82 -5.83
N SER A 73 -1.65 2.01 -5.96
CA SER A 73 -2.33 3.25 -5.57
C SER A 73 -2.22 3.53 -4.08
N VAL A 74 -2.46 2.51 -3.25
CA VAL A 74 -2.35 2.61 -1.79
C VAL A 74 -0.91 2.83 -1.38
N LYS A 75 0.05 2.06 -1.93
CA LYS A 75 1.49 2.27 -1.71
C LYS A 75 1.88 3.72 -1.98
N LEU A 76 1.48 4.29 -3.12
CA LEU A 76 1.81 5.68 -3.45
C LEU A 76 1.23 6.64 -2.42
N HIS A 77 0.00 6.40 -1.95
CA HIS A 77 -0.58 7.23 -0.90
C HIS A 77 0.15 7.09 0.43
N LEU A 78 0.52 5.86 0.82
CA LEU A 78 1.28 5.61 2.04
C LEU A 78 2.66 6.29 2.05
N GLU A 79 3.25 6.52 0.87
CA GLU A 79 4.47 7.32 0.74
C GLU A 79 4.22 8.81 0.96
N THR A 80 3.03 9.31 0.60
CA THR A 80 2.64 10.71 0.88
C THR A 80 2.28 10.94 2.35
N THR A 81 1.81 9.90 3.04
CA THR A 81 1.49 9.94 4.47
C THR A 81 2.65 9.47 5.35
N GLU A 82 3.82 9.21 4.75
CA GLU A 82 5.04 8.78 5.44
C GLU A 82 4.88 7.49 6.28
N GLU A 83 3.85 6.70 6.02
CA GLU A 83 3.62 5.40 6.68
C GLU A 83 4.58 4.32 6.16
N ILE A 84 5.07 4.50 4.93
CA ILE A 84 6.08 3.65 4.32
C ILE A 84 7.15 4.52 3.67
N VAL A 85 8.36 4.00 3.59
CA VAL A 85 9.50 4.70 2.98
C VAL A 85 10.19 3.81 1.96
N ARG A 86 10.75 4.45 0.91
CA ARG A 86 11.62 3.77 -0.05
C ARG A 86 13.02 3.66 0.54
N VAL A 87 13.62 2.49 0.44
CA VAL A 87 15.04 2.31 0.79
C VAL A 87 15.89 3.04 -0.25
N VAL A 88 16.56 4.11 0.17
CA VAL A 88 17.45 4.90 -0.69
C VAL A 88 18.65 4.05 -1.10
N GLY A 89 19.01 4.09 -2.38
CA GLY A 89 20.15 3.33 -2.92
C GLY A 89 19.89 1.85 -3.21
N ALA A 90 18.68 1.34 -2.95
CA ALA A 90 18.33 -0.05 -3.27
C ALA A 90 17.77 -0.16 -4.71
N SER A 91 18.46 -0.95 -5.54
CA SER A 91 17.99 -1.40 -6.85
C SER A 91 17.95 -2.94 -6.87
N PRO A 92 16.77 -3.58 -7.04
CA PRO A 92 15.44 -3.00 -7.32
C PRO A 92 14.83 -2.27 -6.11
N GLN A 93 13.82 -1.42 -6.35
CA GLN A 93 13.16 -0.62 -5.32
C GLN A 93 12.64 -1.50 -4.16
N ARG A 94 13.06 -1.16 -2.95
CA ARG A 94 12.61 -1.78 -1.70
C ARG A 94 11.82 -0.80 -0.85
N LEU A 95 10.90 -1.36 -0.07
CA LEU A 95 9.97 -0.62 0.79
C LEU A 95 10.12 -1.09 2.23
N LEU A 96 10.08 -0.15 3.15
CA LEU A 96 10.03 -0.37 4.59
C LEU A 96 8.79 0.31 5.15
N ARG A 97 8.23 -0.29 6.20
CA ARG A 97 7.21 0.37 7.01
C ARG A 97 7.91 1.40 7.89
N CYS A 98 7.42 2.63 7.87
CA CYS A 98 7.86 3.63 8.84
C CYS A 98 7.42 3.16 10.22
N ALA A 99 8.28 3.33 11.22
CA ALA A 99 7.91 3.08 12.61
C ALA A 99 6.90 4.16 13.02
N GLY A 100 5.63 3.97 12.65
CA GLY A 100 4.54 4.59 13.35
C GLY A 100 4.67 4.14 14.80
N ASP A 101 4.84 5.13 15.68
CA ASP A 101 4.76 5.01 17.13
C ASP A 101 3.43 4.32 17.46
N ASP A 102 3.45 3.00 17.54
CA ASP A 102 2.39 2.20 18.15
C ASP A 102 2.73 2.21 19.64
N GLY A 103 2.48 3.37 20.24
CA GLY A 103 2.54 3.61 21.68
C GLY A 103 1.26 3.18 22.37
#